data_AF-A0A1Y4C965-F1
#
_entry.id   AF-A0A1Y4C965-F1
#
_cell.length_a   1.000
_cell.length_b   1.000
_cell.length_c   1.000
_cell.angle_alpha   90.00
_cell.angle_beta   90.00
_cell.angle_gamma   90.00
#
_symmetry.space_group_name_H-M   'P 1'
#
loop_
_entity.id
_entity.type
_entity.pdbx_description
1 polymer ?
#
loop_
_entity_poly.entity_id
_entity_poly.type
_entity_poly.pdbx_seq_one_letter_code
_entity_poly.pdbx_strand_id
1 'polypeptide(L)'
;MEYAAFDDNEPTNHRWKEIMAEKLKTASTFEIHCWTEETEEINMALSFGTCKESTWQYGKIIEGKVTPEFTSFLLGLPKPTDTEIYNKMTPFFTIALDNGFWSEHYGTELNGI
;
A
#
# COMPACT_ATOMS: atom_id res chain seq x y z
N MET A 1 12.93 -15.02 4.31
CA MET A 1 11.97 -14.04 3.80
C MET A 1 10.85 -14.03 4.83
N GLU A 2 10.77 -12.98 5.63
CA GLU A 2 9.77 -12.90 6.70
C GLU A 2 8.42 -12.46 6.12
N TYR A 3 7.34 -13.02 6.68
CA TYR A 3 5.96 -12.85 6.25
C TYR A 3 5.09 -12.57 7.48
N ALA A 4 4.10 -11.70 7.35
CA ALA A 4 3.08 -11.53 8.36
C ALA A 4 1.68 -11.43 7.75
N ALA A 5 0.71 -12.12 8.39
CA ALA A 5 -0.71 -12.12 8.03
C ALA A 5 -1.54 -11.36 9.07
N PHE A 6 -2.27 -10.35 8.60
CA PHE A 6 -2.96 -9.35 9.40
C PHE A 6 -4.48 -9.51 9.39
N ASP A 7 -5.03 -10.25 8.42
CA ASP A 7 -6.47 -10.34 8.15
C ASP A 7 -7.29 -10.70 9.41
N ASP A 8 -7.00 -11.84 10.03
CA ASP A 8 -7.74 -12.31 11.22
C ASP A 8 -7.15 -11.84 12.56
N ASN A 9 -6.01 -11.13 12.54
CA ASN A 9 -5.15 -10.98 13.73
C ASN A 9 -5.07 -9.56 14.28
N GLU A 10 -5.47 -8.54 13.52
CA GLU A 10 -5.25 -7.14 13.88
C GLU A 10 -6.54 -6.32 13.84
N PRO A 11 -7.08 -5.87 14.99
CA PRO A 11 -8.34 -5.12 15.04
C PRO A 11 -8.22 -3.68 14.51
N THR A 12 -6.99 -3.19 14.31
CA THR A 12 -6.68 -1.84 13.81
C THR A 12 -5.51 -1.90 12.83
N ASN A 13 -5.28 -0.83 12.06
CA ASN A 13 -4.09 -0.76 11.20
C ASN A 13 -2.84 -0.18 11.87
N HIS A 14 -2.81 -0.07 13.21
CA HIS A 14 -1.69 0.54 13.93
C HIS A 14 -0.37 -0.16 13.64
N ARG A 15 -0.32 -1.48 13.82
CA ARG A 15 0.91 -2.27 13.61
C ARG A 15 1.37 -2.24 12.16
N TRP A 16 0.42 -2.22 11.22
CA TRP A 16 0.72 -2.07 9.80
C TRP A 16 1.42 -0.73 9.54
N LYS A 17 0.93 0.36 10.16
CA LYS A 17 1.56 1.69 10.07
C LYS A 17 2.96 1.73 10.67
N GLU A 18 3.19 1.06 11.79
CA GLU A 18 4.53 0.98 12.41
C GLU A 18 5.53 0.31 11.46
N ILE A 19 5.16 -0.84 10.88
CA ILE A 19 6.02 -1.55 9.92
C ILE A 19 6.25 -0.71 8.67
N MET A 20 5.17 -0.17 8.07
CA MET A 20 5.26 0.69 6.89
C MET A 20 6.16 1.91 7.16
N ALA A 21 6.05 2.54 8.33
CA ALA A 21 6.87 3.69 8.71
C ALA A 21 8.37 3.35 8.76
N GLU A 22 8.76 2.18 9.27
CA GLU A 22 10.17 1.74 9.24
C GLU A 22 10.65 1.46 7.83
N LYS A 23 9.82 0.83 6.99
CA LYS A 23 10.20 0.49 5.60
C LYS A 23 10.29 1.71 4.70
N LEU A 24 9.46 2.73 4.90
CA LEU A 24 9.55 3.99 4.16
C LEU A 24 10.85 4.76 4.42
N LYS A 25 11.50 4.60 5.58
CA LYS A 25 12.77 5.28 5.89
C LYS A 25 13.94 4.86 4.99
N THR A 26 13.89 3.65 4.44
CA THR A 26 14.98 3.08 3.64
C THR A 26 14.63 2.89 2.17
N ALA A 27 13.38 3.12 1.79
CA ALA A 27 12.92 3.09 0.40
C ALA A 27 13.14 4.45 -0.29
N SER A 28 13.43 4.43 -1.58
CA SER A 28 13.52 5.65 -2.41
C SER A 28 12.35 5.80 -3.38
N THR A 29 11.76 4.69 -3.80
CA THR A 29 10.61 4.68 -4.73
C THR A 29 9.54 3.70 -4.28
N PHE A 30 8.30 3.96 -4.72
CA PHE A 30 7.15 3.10 -4.46
C PHE A 30 6.45 2.73 -5.77
N GLU A 31 5.71 1.62 -5.72
CA GLU A 31 4.59 1.32 -6.61
C GLU A 31 3.32 1.11 -5.79
N ILE A 32 2.20 1.67 -6.26
CA ILE A 32 0.86 1.40 -5.75
C ILE A 32 0.08 0.70 -6.85
N HIS A 33 -0.43 -0.49 -6.56
CA HIS A 33 -1.25 -1.26 -7.48
C HIS A 33 -2.71 -1.15 -7.02
N CYS A 34 -3.60 -0.76 -7.92
CA CYS A 34 -5.05 -0.67 -7.68
C CYS A 34 -5.80 -1.42 -8.77
N TRP A 35 -6.97 -1.97 -8.45
CA TRP A 35 -7.91 -2.49 -9.45
C TRP A 35 -8.49 -1.35 -10.29
N THR A 36 -9.00 -1.66 -11.49
CA THR A 36 -9.45 -0.64 -12.45
C THR A 36 -10.67 0.16 -11.93
N GLU A 37 -11.50 -0.49 -11.12
CA GLU A 37 -12.70 0.06 -10.50
C GLU A 37 -12.42 0.96 -9.27
N GLU A 38 -11.22 0.87 -8.68
CA GLU A 38 -10.79 1.63 -7.50
C GLU A 38 -10.39 3.07 -7.88
N THR A 39 -11.33 3.79 -8.48
CA THR A 39 -11.05 5.11 -9.08
C THR A 39 -10.62 6.16 -8.05
N GLU A 40 -11.11 6.09 -6.82
CA GLU A 40 -10.73 7.02 -5.74
C GLU A 40 -9.28 6.74 -5.31
N GLU A 41 -8.91 5.49 -5.11
CA GLU A 41 -7.57 5.04 -4.74
C GLU A 41 -6.56 5.36 -5.83
N ILE A 42 -6.91 5.12 -7.09
CA ILE A 42 -6.09 5.50 -8.24
C ILE A 42 -5.81 7.00 -8.23
N ASN A 43 -6.84 7.84 -8.02
CA ASN A 43 -6.68 9.30 -7.99
C ASN A 43 -5.83 9.77 -6.80
N MET A 44 -5.99 9.13 -5.63
CA MET A 44 -5.15 9.38 -4.47
C MET A 44 -3.67 9.08 -4.80
N ALA A 45 -3.38 7.89 -5.34
CA ALA A 45 -2.01 7.50 -5.69
C ALA A 45 -1.38 8.40 -6.75
N LEU A 46 -2.16 8.80 -7.77
CA LEU A 46 -1.72 9.71 -8.85
C LEU A 46 -1.32 11.11 -8.36
N SER A 47 -1.73 11.50 -7.15
CA SER A 47 -1.28 12.77 -6.55
C SER A 47 0.21 12.75 -6.16
N PHE A 48 0.82 11.56 -6.08
CA PHE A 48 2.20 11.35 -5.63
C PHE A 48 3.09 10.64 -6.66
N GLY A 49 2.54 10.26 -7.82
CA GLY A 49 3.24 9.47 -8.81
C GLY A 49 2.61 9.57 -10.19
N THR A 50 3.03 8.70 -11.09
CA THR A 50 2.52 8.60 -12.46
C THR A 50 2.12 7.18 -12.78
N CYS A 51 1.13 7.01 -13.67
CA CYS A 51 0.77 5.69 -14.15
C CYS A 51 1.95 5.08 -14.92
N LYS A 52 2.41 3.92 -14.46
CA LYS A 52 3.41 3.09 -15.10
C LYS A 52 2.78 2.35 -16.27
N GLU A 53 3.50 2.24 -17.39
CA GLU A 53 3.10 1.34 -18.46
C GLU A 53 3.21 -0.12 -17.97
N SER A 54 2.10 -0.85 -18.03
CA SER A 54 2.01 -2.23 -17.55
C SER A 54 1.11 -3.06 -18.46
N THR A 55 1.38 -4.37 -18.52
CA THR A 55 0.52 -5.35 -19.18
C THR A 55 -0.60 -5.86 -18.29
N TRP A 56 -0.68 -5.40 -17.03
CA TRP A 56 -1.73 -5.79 -16.10
C TRP A 56 -3.08 -5.18 -16.51
N GLN A 57 -3.92 -5.99 -17.15
CA GLN A 57 -5.20 -5.56 -17.71
C GLN A 57 -6.30 -5.28 -16.69
N TYR A 58 -6.13 -5.72 -15.44
CA TYR A 58 -7.15 -5.63 -14.40
C TYR A 58 -6.99 -4.41 -13.50
N GLY A 59 -5.87 -3.71 -13.59
CA GLY A 59 -5.56 -2.63 -12.69
C GLY A 59 -4.57 -1.63 -13.25
N LYS A 60 -4.14 -0.72 -12.38
CA LYS A 60 -3.15 0.30 -12.69
C LYS A 60 -2.03 0.22 -11.67
N ILE A 61 -0.81 0.45 -12.16
CA ILE A 61 0.37 0.60 -11.33
C ILE A 61 0.74 2.09 -11.36
N ILE A 62 0.81 2.72 -10.20
CA ILE A 62 1.25 4.10 -10.03
C ILE A 62 2.64 4.03 -9.39
N GLU A 63 3.65 4.57 -10.05
CA GLU A 63 5.01 4.62 -9.53
C GLU A 63 5.42 6.05 -9.17
N GLY A 64 6.23 6.20 -8.12
CA GLY A 64 6.65 7.50 -7.63
C GLY A 64 7.83 7.43 -6.68
N LYS A 65 8.29 8.59 -6.19
CA LYS A 65 9.35 8.68 -5.19
C LYS A 65 8.75 8.65 -3.78
N VAL A 66 9.45 8.03 -2.86
CA VAL A 66 9.14 8.16 -1.44
C VAL A 66 9.59 9.55 -0.98
N THR A 67 8.62 10.45 -0.80
CA THR A 67 8.85 11.80 -0.27
C THR A 67 8.26 11.95 1.14
N PRO A 68 8.63 12.99 1.90
CA PRO A 68 7.98 13.28 3.18
C PRO A 68 6.46 13.47 3.07
N GLU A 69 5.99 14.08 1.96
CA GLU A 69 4.57 14.30 1.69
C GLU A 69 3.86 12.97 1.44
N PHE A 70 4.44 12.10 0.60
CA PHE A 70 3.90 10.75 0.36
C PHE A 70 3.86 9.93 1.65
N THR A 71 4.93 9.97 2.44
CA THR A 71 5.02 9.26 3.73
C THR A 71 3.94 9.73 4.70
N SER A 72 3.77 11.06 4.83
CA SER A 72 2.76 11.65 5.70
C SER A 72 1.35 11.32 5.24
N PHE A 73 1.11 11.34 3.93
CA PHE A 73 -0.15 10.93 3.32
C PHE A 73 -0.47 9.47 3.65
N LEU A 74 0.43 8.54 3.31
CA LEU A 74 0.20 7.11 3.44
C LEU A 74 -0.02 6.69 4.90
N LEU A 75 0.81 7.19 5.83
CA LEU A 75 0.66 6.92 7.26
C LEU A 75 -0.53 7.66 7.90
N GLY A 76 -1.01 8.72 7.26
CA GLY A 76 -2.16 9.52 7.68
C GLY A 76 -3.52 8.93 7.33
N LEU A 77 -3.59 8.01 6.36
CA LEU A 77 -4.85 7.41 5.92
C LEU A 77 -5.54 6.65 7.08
N PRO A 78 -6.86 6.79 7.24
CA PRO A 78 -7.61 6.00 8.21
C PRO A 78 -7.61 4.52 7.81
N LYS A 79 -7.91 3.64 8.76
CA LYS A 79 -8.23 2.25 8.42
C LYS A 79 -9.48 2.23 7.53
N PRO A 80 -9.48 1.50 6.39
CA PRO A 80 -10.69 1.35 5.59
C PRO A 80 -11.84 0.71 6.40
N THR A 81 -13.07 1.07 6.06
CA THR A 81 -14.28 0.62 6.76
C THR A 81 -14.95 -0.57 6.07
N ASP A 82 -14.74 -0.73 4.76
CA ASP A 82 -15.20 -1.83 3.91
C ASP A 82 -14.35 -3.08 4.15
N THR A 83 -14.64 -3.73 5.28
CA THR A 83 -13.83 -4.81 5.85
C THR A 83 -14.48 -6.19 5.79
N GLU A 84 -15.55 -6.32 4.99
CA GLU A 84 -16.39 -7.52 4.97
C GLU A 84 -15.72 -8.71 4.24
N ILE A 85 -14.84 -8.43 3.28
CA ILE A 85 -14.09 -9.46 2.52
C ILE A 85 -12.66 -9.59 3.04
N TYR A 86 -12.02 -8.47 3.34
CA TYR A 86 -10.67 -8.38 3.92
C TYR A 86 -10.71 -7.41 5.07
N ASN A 87 -10.01 -7.69 6.16
CA ASN A 87 -9.75 -6.73 7.22
C ASN A 87 -8.69 -5.70 6.78
N LYS A 88 -9.01 -4.90 5.76
CA LYS A 88 -8.08 -4.00 5.08
C LYS A 88 -7.31 -3.09 6.06
N MET A 89 -6.01 -2.96 5.83
CA MET A 89 -5.11 -2.06 6.59
C MET A 89 -4.85 -0.75 5.86
N THR A 90 -4.92 -0.80 4.53
CA THR A 90 -4.74 0.32 3.60
C THR A 90 -5.81 0.20 2.49
N PRO A 91 -6.25 1.31 1.87
CA PRO A 91 -7.18 1.25 0.75
C PRO A 91 -6.53 0.67 -0.52
N PHE A 92 -5.20 0.69 -0.63
CA PHE A 92 -4.48 0.24 -1.82
C PHE A 92 -4.31 -1.29 -1.83
N PHE A 93 -4.56 -1.92 -2.97
CA PHE A 93 -4.44 -3.37 -3.11
C PHE A 93 -3.01 -3.86 -2.83
N THR A 94 -2.00 -3.25 -3.46
CA THR A 94 -0.58 -3.49 -3.13
C THR A 94 0.20 -2.19 -3.04
N ILE A 95 1.10 -2.11 -2.05
CA ILE A 95 2.15 -1.10 -1.97
C ILE A 95 3.49 -1.83 -1.98
N ALA A 96 4.28 -1.63 -3.03
CA ALA A 96 5.62 -2.17 -3.15
C ALA A 96 6.66 -1.06 -3.01
N LEU A 97 7.73 -1.34 -2.28
CA LEU A 97 8.86 -0.43 -2.11
C LEU A 97 10.12 -1.03 -2.75
N ASP A 98 11.01 -0.18 -3.26
CA ASP A 98 12.26 -0.59 -3.92
C ASP A 98 13.27 -1.28 -3.00
N ASN A 99 13.06 -1.22 -1.68
CA ASN A 99 13.82 -1.96 -0.69
C ASN A 99 13.37 -3.42 -0.51
N GLY A 100 12.43 -3.91 -1.35
CA GLY A 100 11.95 -5.28 -1.34
C GLY A 100 10.81 -5.55 -0.35
N PHE A 101 10.25 -4.51 0.28
CA PHE A 101 9.05 -4.63 1.09
C PHE A 101 7.78 -4.56 0.23
N TRP A 102 6.83 -5.46 0.52
CA TRP A 102 5.53 -5.51 -0.15
C TRP A 102 4.43 -5.61 0.90
N SER A 103 3.44 -4.74 0.79
CA SER A 103 2.19 -4.78 1.53
C SER A 103 1.08 -5.11 0.55
N GLU A 104 0.65 -6.36 0.52
CA GLU A 104 -0.24 -6.95 -0.48
C GLU A 104 -1.65 -7.19 0.09
N HIS A 105 -2.60 -7.42 -0.81
CA HIS A 105 -3.99 -7.74 -0.48
C HIS A 105 -4.61 -6.75 0.53
N TYR A 106 -4.49 -5.45 0.27
CA TYR A 106 -4.94 -4.37 1.16
C TYR A 106 -4.17 -4.29 2.48
N GLY A 107 -2.91 -4.76 2.47
CA GLY A 107 -2.02 -4.79 3.62
C GLY A 107 -2.36 -5.86 4.64
N THR A 108 -3.17 -6.86 4.25
CA THR A 108 -3.38 -8.05 5.08
C THR A 108 -2.20 -9.01 4.99
N GLU A 109 -1.33 -8.88 3.99
CA GLU A 109 -0.14 -9.70 3.82
C GLU A 109 1.09 -8.82 3.64
N LEU A 110 2.09 -9.03 4.50
CA LEU A 110 3.35 -8.27 4.45
C LEU A 110 4.51 -9.21 4.12
N ASN A 111 5.30 -8.86 3.10
CA ASN A 111 6.52 -9.56 2.70
C ASN A 111 7.74 -8.65 2.81
N GLY A 112 8.91 -9.22 3.09
CA GLY A 112 10.15 -8.45 3.21
C GLY A 112 10.22 -7.61 4.48
N ILE A 113 9.49 -8.03 5.53
CA ILE A 113 9.60 -7.47 6.88
C ILE A 113 10.94 -7.82 7.53
#